data_AF-A0A843CVY0-F1
#
_entry.id   AF-A0A843CVY0-F1
#
_cell.length_a   1.000
_cell.length_b   1.000
_cell.length_c   1.000
_cell.angle_alpha   90.00
_cell.angle_beta   90.00
_cell.angle_gamma   90.00
#
_symmetry.space_group_name_H-M   'P 1'
#
loop_
_entity.id
_entity.type
_entity.pdbx_description
1 polymer ?
#
loop_
_entity_poly.entity_id
_entity_poly.type
_entity_poly.pdbx_seq_one_letter_code
_entity_poly.pdbx_strand_id
1 'polypeptide(L)' 'MQAKTVKRETDPSSSGSSMVFKKIMVALDGSESSNRASKVALGLAEKLRAELVVLHAITPPSSYY' A
#
# COMPACT_ATOMS: atom_id res chain seq x y z
N MET A 1 33.68 -16.16 7.30
CA MET A 1 32.23 -16.09 7.56
C MET A 1 31.52 -16.23 6.21
N GLN A 2 30.79 -17.32 5.96
CA GLN A 2 30.09 -17.55 4.69
C GLN A 2 28.59 -17.27 4.86
N ALA A 3 28.00 -16.43 4.02
CA ALA A 3 26.57 -16.15 4.03
C ALA A 3 25.82 -17.20 3.21
N LYS A 4 24.86 -17.88 3.86
CA LYS A 4 24.02 -18.92 3.26
C LYS A 4 22.78 -18.26 2.66
N THR A 5 22.72 -18.13 1.34
CA THR A 5 21.52 -17.62 0.64
C THR A 5 20.48 -18.73 0.56
N VAL A 6 19.38 -18.57 1.30
CA VAL A 6 18.23 -19.48 1.25
C VAL A 6 17.41 -19.14 0.01
N LYS A 7 17.33 -20.07 -0.96
CA LYS A 7 16.39 -19.97 -2.09
C LYS A 7 14.98 -20.24 -1.57
N ARG A 8 14.04 -19.35 -1.89
CA ARG A 8 12.62 -19.49 -1.57
C ARG A 8 12.05 -20.61 -2.44
N GLU A 9 11.66 -21.72 -1.84
CA GLU A 9 10.93 -22.78 -2.52
C GLU A 9 9.51 -22.30 -2.84
N THR A 10 9.10 -22.49 -4.09
CA THR A 10 7.78 -22.10 -4.60
C THR A 10 6.86 -23.31 -4.59
N ASP A 11 5.80 -23.26 -3.78
CA ASP A 11 4.76 -24.29 -3.75
C ASP A 11 4.05 -24.42 -5.12
N PRO A 12 3.78 -25.65 -5.61
CA PRO A 12 3.32 -25.89 -6.98
C PRO A 12 1.81 -25.68 -7.23
N SER A 13 1.08 -24.97 -6.37
CA SER A 13 -0.38 -24.77 -6.54
C SER A 13 -0.82 -23.38 -7.04
N SER A 14 0.10 -22.44 -7.29
CA SER A 14 -0.29 -21.10 -7.73
C SER A 14 -0.57 -21.05 -9.23
N SER A 15 -1.77 -21.43 -9.65
CA SER A 15 -2.28 -21.05 -10.98
C SER A 15 -2.18 -19.52 -11.10
N GLY A 16 -1.26 -19.06 -11.94
CA GLY A 16 -0.81 -17.67 -12.04
C GLY A 16 -1.88 -16.70 -12.55
N SER A 17 -2.92 -16.48 -11.76
CA SER A 17 -3.66 -15.22 -11.84
C SER A 17 -2.72 -14.13 -11.38
N SER A 18 -2.35 -13.21 -12.27
CA SER A 18 -1.64 -12.00 -11.88
C SER A 18 -2.52 -11.29 -10.85
N MET A 19 -2.08 -11.25 -9.59
CA MET A 19 -2.84 -10.55 -8.55
C MET A 19 -2.76 -9.05 -8.83
N VAL A 20 -3.75 -8.54 -9.55
CA VAL A 20 -3.93 -7.10 -9.74
C VAL A 20 -4.54 -6.54 -8.46
N PHE A 21 -3.90 -5.52 -7.88
CA PHE A 21 -4.47 -4.79 -6.76
C PHE A 21 -5.79 -4.14 -7.18
N LYS A 22 -6.89 -4.50 -6.51
CA LYS A 22 -8.23 -3.95 -6.78
C LYS A 22 -8.56 -2.73 -5.93
N LYS A 23 -7.83 -2.54 -4.82
CA LYS A 23 -7.95 -1.39 -3.92
C LYS A 23 -6.56 -0.89 -3.54
N ILE A 24 -6.39 0.42 -3.53
CA ILE A 24 -5.16 1.11 -3.12
C ILE A 24 -5.56 2.10 -2.03
N MET A 25 -4.86 2.06 -0.90
CA MET A 25 -5.08 3.02 0.18
C MET A 25 -3.85 3.92 0.32
N VAL A 26 -4.07 5.23 0.40
CA VAL A 26 -3.03 6.21 0.71
C VAL A 26 -3.36 6.93 2.02
N ALA A 27 -2.39 6.94 2.93
CA ALA A 27 -2.49 7.70 4.18
C ALA A 27 -1.93 9.11 3.97
N LEU A 28 -2.69 10.11 4.39
CA LEU A 28 -2.29 11.50 4.38
C LEU A 28 -2.04 11.96 5.81
N ASP A 29 -0.94 12.66 6.06
CA ASP A 29 -0.59 13.25 7.36
C ASP A 29 -0.34 14.76 7.26
N GLY A 30 -0.56 15.35 6.07
CA GLY A 30 -0.32 16.77 5.78
C GLY A 30 1.11 17.11 5.37
N SER A 31 2.04 16.15 5.44
CA SER A 31 3.42 16.37 4.99
C SER A 31 3.54 16.44 3.46
N GLU A 32 4.57 17.11 2.97
CA GLU A 32 4.96 17.12 1.55
C GLU A 32 5.18 15.69 0.99
N SER A 33 5.71 14.78 1.82
CA SER A 33 5.84 13.36 1.47
C SER A 33 4.49 12.70 1.20
N SER A 34 3.49 12.93 2.06
CA SER A 34 2.15 12.37 1.85
C SER A 34 1.46 12.95 0.62
N ASN A 35 1.72 14.22 0.30
CA ASN A 35 1.22 14.86 -0.92
C ASN A 35 1.88 14.28 -2.19
N ARG A 36 3.16 13.90 -2.15
CA ARG A 36 3.79 13.18 -3.26
C ARG A 36 3.25 11.75 -3.38
N ALA A 37 3.05 11.07 -2.24
CA ALA A 37 2.49 9.72 -2.21
C ALA A 37 1.06 9.68 -2.78
N SER A 38 0.23 10.68 -2.52
CA SER A 38 -1.13 10.77 -3.07
C SER A 38 -1.16 10.82 -4.60
N LYS A 39 -0.25 11.59 -5.21
CA LYS A 39 -0.10 11.67 -6.68
C LYS A 39 0.29 10.32 -7.29
N VAL A 40 1.21 9.60 -6.63
CA VAL A 40 1.62 8.26 -7.07
C VAL A 40 0.48 7.26 -6.91
N ALA A 41 -0.24 7.30 -5.79
CA ALA A 41 -1.36 6.40 -5.52
C ALA A 41 -2.50 6.59 -6.54
N LEU A 42 -2.80 7.84 -6.91
CA LEU A 42 -3.76 8.15 -7.97
C LEU A 42 -3.34 7.53 -9.30
N GLY A 43 -2.11 7.79 -9.74
CA GLY A 43 -1.62 7.23 -11.01
C GLY A 43 -1.55 5.70 -11.00
N LEU A 44 -1.34 5.07 -9.84
CA LEU A 44 -1.39 3.62 -9.71
C LEU A 44 -2.83 3.11 -9.80
N ALA A 45 -3.79 3.77 -9.15
CA ALA A 45 -5.20 3.41 -9.18
C ALA A 45 -5.78 3.50 -10.58
N GLU A 46 -5.46 4.55 -11.33
CA GLU A 46 -5.86 4.70 -12.74
C GLU A 46 -5.34 3.56 -13.61
N LYS A 47 -4.03 3.25 -13.51
CA LYS A 47 -3.37 2.20 -14.30
C LYS A 47 -3.94 0.81 -14.01
N LEU A 48 -4.27 0.54 -12.75
CA LEU A 48 -4.78 -0.76 -12.31
C LEU A 48 -6.31 -0.86 -12.37
N ARG A 49 -7.02 0.24 -12.71
CA ARG A 49 -8.48 0.35 -12.54
C ARG A 49 -8.92 -0.08 -11.13
N ALA A 50 -8.16 0.36 -10.14
CA ALA A 50 -8.38 0.05 -8.74
C ALA A 50 -9.15 1.19 -8.04
N GLU A 51 -9.91 0.83 -7.01
CA GLU A 51 -10.50 1.80 -6.09
C GLU A 51 -9.39 2.49 -5.29
N LEU A 52 -9.41 3.83 -5.22
CA LEU A 52 -8.49 4.60 -4.39
C LEU A 52 -9.19 5.03 -3.09
N VAL A 53 -8.64 4.62 -1.96
CA VAL A 53 -9.07 5.01 -0.62
C VAL A 53 -8.08 6.03 -0.08
N VAL A 54 -8.57 7.21 0.30
CA VAL A 54 -7.76 8.24 0.95
C VAL A 54 -8.11 8.26 2.43
N LEU A 55 -7.10 8.09 3.29
CA LEU A 55 -7.27 7.98 4.74
C LEU A 55 -6.46 9.07 5.44
N HIS A 56 -7.06 9.73 6.42
CA HIS A 56 -6.36 10.54 7.42
C HIS A 56 -6.78 10.04 8.80
N ALA A 57 -5.79 9.73 9.64
CA ALA A 57 -6.04 9.28 11.01
C ALA A 57 -5.78 10.44 11.97
N ILE A 58 -6.78 10.76 12.80
CA ILE A 58 -6.65 11.74 13.88
C ILE A 58 -6.63 11.02 15.22
N THR A 59 -5.83 11.52 16.16
CA THR A 59 -5.88 11.04 17.53
C THR A 59 -7.15 11.61 18.19
N PRO A 60 -7.97 10.80 18.87
CA PRO A 60 -9.10 11.32 19.61
C PRO A 60 -8.62 12.30 20.70
N PRO A 61 -9.40 13.32 21.05
CA PRO A 61 -9.02 14.26 22.10
C PRO A 61 -8.85 13.53 23.45
N SER A 62 -7.87 13.96 24.24
CA SER A 62 -7.54 13.34 25.54
C SER A 62 -8.56 13.63 26.64
N SER A 63 -9.43 14.64 26.46
CA SER A 63 -10.63 14.87 27.28
C SER A 63 -11.76 15.44 26.41
N TYR A 64 -12.99 15.02 26.72
CA TYR A 64 -14.23 15.64 26.24
C TYR A 64 -14.90 16.51 27.32
N TYR A 65 -14.12 16.87 28.35
CA TYR A 65 -14.53 17.65 29.53
C TYR A 65 -13.63 18.88 29.67
#